data_AF-A0A353ZE89-F1
#
_entry.id   AF-A0A353ZE89-F1
#
_cell.length_a   1.000
_cell.length_b   1.000
_cell.length_c   1.000
_cell.angle_alpha   90.00
_cell.angle_beta   90.00
_cell.angle_gamma   90.00
#
_symmetry.space_group_name_H-M   'P 1'
#
loop_
_entity.id
_entity.type
_entity.pdbx_description
1 polymer ?
#
loop_
_entity_poly.entity_id
_entity_poly.type
_entity_poly.pdbx_seq_one_letter_code
_entity_poly.pdbx_strand_id
1 'polypeptide(L)'
;MSSLVPGFLSAMLLLFVTHLLPRVAALAFAVGLAARWGRPSGALAWLARAPYLGPLAWRLGCLLLWLHVAGSWWLVHGGSWQQVWQHTAEVTTRVTGINTGSGVLWNLVALVAWTVDCLCPWPARPSIQATEPPPAAWRRAGEVYLAFLWFQAAVVFATPQARWFMGLLCLLLGWGIASSRQRNAVG
;
A
#
# COMPACT_ATOMS: atom_id res chain seq x y z
N MET A 1 -32.37 16.92 -21.44
CA MET A 1 -30.95 16.50 -21.51
C MET A 1 -30.17 16.77 -20.22
N SER A 2 -30.84 17.08 -19.10
CA SER A 2 -30.22 17.48 -17.81
C SER A 2 -30.12 16.35 -16.77
N SER A 3 -30.67 15.15 -17.04
CA SER A 3 -30.63 14.00 -16.11
C SER A 3 -29.47 13.02 -16.35
N LEU A 4 -28.72 13.16 -17.45
CA LEU A 4 -27.63 12.23 -17.81
C LEU A 4 -26.27 12.59 -17.17
N VAL A 5 -26.03 13.88 -16.90
CA VAL A 5 -24.77 14.40 -16.33
C VAL A 5 -24.47 13.87 -14.91
N PRO A 6 -25.43 13.81 -13.96
CA PRO A 6 -25.13 13.30 -12.62
C PRO A 6 -24.76 11.81 -12.60
N GLY A 7 -25.31 11.00 -13.52
CA GLY A 7 -24.98 9.59 -13.63
C GLY A 7 -23.55 9.34 -14.13
N PHE A 8 -23.11 10.09 -15.15
CA PHE A 8 -21.77 9.94 -15.71
C PHE A 8 -20.67 10.34 -14.73
N LEU A 9 -20.82 11.48 -14.05
CA LEU A 9 -19.84 11.94 -13.06
C LEU A 9 -19.74 11.00 -11.86
N SER A 10 -20.89 10.48 -11.38
CA SER A 10 -20.91 9.49 -10.30
C SER A 10 -20.21 8.19 -10.70
N ALA A 11 -20.46 7.70 -11.92
CA ALA A 11 -19.79 6.51 -12.45
C ALA A 11 -18.27 6.71 -12.61
N MET A 12 -17.83 7.86 -13.11
CA MET A 12 -16.41 8.19 -13.20
C MET A 12 -15.75 8.27 -11.83
N LEU A 13 -16.40 8.91 -10.86
CA LEU A 13 -15.90 9.01 -9.49
C LEU A 13 -15.79 7.63 -8.84
N LEU A 14 -16.78 6.76 -9.04
CA LEU A 14 -16.77 5.39 -8.55
C LEU A 14 -15.58 4.63 -9.12
N LEU A 15 -15.38 4.65 -10.44
CA LEU A 15 -14.24 3.99 -11.09
C LEU A 15 -12.89 4.52 -10.60
N PHE A 16 -12.80 5.84 -10.42
CA PHE A 16 -11.61 6.49 -9.91
C PHE A 16 -11.27 5.99 -8.49
N VAL A 17 -12.27 5.96 -7.61
CA VAL A 17 -12.13 5.52 -6.22
C VAL A 17 -11.83 4.03 -6.13
N THR A 18 -12.56 3.17 -6.83
CA THR A 18 -12.46 1.71 -6.66
C THR A 18 -11.29 1.10 -7.42
N HIS A 19 -10.83 1.72 -8.52
CA HIS A 19 -9.81 1.12 -9.37
C HIS A 19 -8.52 1.93 -9.48
N LEU A 20 -8.59 3.25 -9.68
CA LEU A 20 -7.39 4.04 -9.93
C LEU A 20 -6.62 4.36 -8.64
N LEU A 21 -7.31 4.92 -7.65
CA LEU A 21 -6.73 5.29 -6.36
C LEU A 21 -5.90 4.17 -5.71
N PRO A 22 -6.41 2.94 -5.51
CA PRO A 22 -5.64 1.88 -4.87
C PRO A 22 -4.41 1.46 -5.70
N ARG A 23 -4.49 1.49 -7.04
CA ARG A 23 -3.34 1.17 -7.91
C ARG A 23 -2.24 2.22 -7.83
N VAL A 24 -2.61 3.49 -7.84
CA VAL A 24 -1.64 4.59 -7.68
C VAL A 24 -1.03 4.56 -6.28
N ALA A 25 -1.83 4.28 -5.24
CA ALA A 25 -1.34 4.10 -3.88
C ALA A 25 -0.34 2.92 -3.78
N ALA A 26 -0.63 1.79 -4.41
CA ALA A 26 0.27 0.63 -4.48
C ALA A 26 1.58 0.94 -5.20
N LEU A 27 1.51 1.66 -6.34
CA LEU A 27 2.71 2.10 -7.07
C LEU A 27 3.57 3.04 -6.22
N ALA A 28 2.93 4.00 -5.56
CA ALA A 28 3.61 4.96 -4.68
C ALA A 28 4.26 4.28 -3.46
N PHE A 29 3.59 3.27 -2.89
CA PHE A 29 4.16 2.37 -1.88
C PHE A 29 5.40 1.65 -2.41
N ALA A 30 5.31 1.02 -3.59
CA ALA A 30 6.43 0.30 -4.19
C ALA A 30 7.63 1.21 -4.48
N VAL A 31 7.39 2.43 -4.97
CA VAL A 31 8.43 3.43 -5.20
C VAL A 31 9.05 3.88 -3.88
N GLY A 32 8.25 4.16 -2.85
CA GLY A 32 8.75 4.55 -1.54
C GLY A 32 9.58 3.44 -0.88
N LEU A 33 9.13 2.19 -0.98
CA LEU A 33 9.85 1.01 -0.49
C LEU A 33 11.16 0.80 -1.25
N ALA A 34 11.13 0.90 -2.58
CA ALA A 34 12.31 0.81 -3.42
C ALA A 34 13.31 1.94 -3.15
N ALA A 35 12.85 3.17 -2.88
CA ALA A 35 13.73 4.27 -2.49
C ALA A 35 14.34 4.07 -1.10
N ARG A 36 13.63 3.37 -0.20
CA ARG A 36 14.09 3.09 1.17
C ARG A 36 15.08 1.92 1.24
N TRP A 37 14.87 0.88 0.43
CA TRP A 37 15.66 -0.36 0.46
C TRP A 37 16.62 -0.53 -0.72
N GLY A 38 16.34 0.13 -1.84
CA GLY A 38 17.13 0.02 -3.04
C GLY A 38 18.51 0.62 -2.82
N ARG A 39 19.56 -0.21 -2.99
CA ARG A 39 20.86 0.33 -3.36
C ARG A 39 20.73 0.83 -4.80
N PRO A 40 20.94 2.13 -5.08
CA PRO A 40 20.81 2.63 -6.44
C PRO A 40 21.83 1.95 -7.34
N SER A 41 21.37 1.01 -8.15
CA SER A 41 22.16 0.40 -9.21
C SER A 41 21.37 0.41 -10.51
N GLY A 42 22.03 0.75 -11.62
CA GLY A 42 21.43 0.77 -12.95
C GLY A 42 20.32 1.81 -13.12
N ALA A 43 19.26 1.45 -13.85
CA ALA A 43 18.19 2.35 -14.30
C ALA A 43 17.37 2.99 -13.18
N LEU A 44 17.50 2.57 -11.91
CA LEU A 44 16.82 3.19 -10.76
C LEU A 44 17.73 4.13 -9.96
N ALA A 45 19.00 4.29 -10.37
CA ALA A 45 19.94 5.17 -9.67
C ALA A 45 19.51 6.64 -9.67
N TRP A 46 18.68 7.06 -10.62
CA TRP A 46 18.11 8.41 -10.65
C TRP A 46 17.14 8.67 -9.48
N LEU A 47 16.45 7.65 -8.97
CA LEU A 47 15.58 7.80 -7.80
C LEU A 47 16.39 8.17 -6.56
N ALA A 48 17.63 7.65 -6.43
CA ALA A 48 18.52 8.05 -5.34
C ALA A 48 19.15 9.43 -5.52
N ARG A 49 19.06 10.04 -6.71
CA ARG A 49 19.47 11.43 -6.95
C ARG A 49 18.42 12.44 -6.50
N ALA A 50 17.18 12.00 -6.30
CA ALA A 50 16.08 12.84 -5.85
C ALA A 50 15.63 12.41 -4.43
N PRO A 51 16.35 12.85 -3.38
CA PRO A 51 16.16 12.36 -2.00
C PRO A 51 14.75 12.60 -1.44
N TYR A 52 13.98 13.51 -2.03
CA TYR A 52 12.61 13.82 -1.66
C TYR A 52 11.55 12.92 -2.31
N LEU A 53 11.84 12.26 -3.45
CA LEU A 53 10.83 11.49 -4.18
C LEU A 53 10.35 10.26 -3.42
N GLY A 54 11.25 9.53 -2.77
CA GLY A 54 10.88 8.36 -1.96
C GLY A 54 9.92 8.70 -0.81
N PRO A 55 10.29 9.65 0.08
CA PRO A 55 9.41 10.10 1.15
C PRO A 55 8.08 10.69 0.65
N LEU A 56 8.13 11.48 -0.43
CA LEU A 56 6.93 12.07 -1.02
C LEU A 56 6.00 11.00 -1.59
N ALA A 57 6.52 10.05 -2.37
CA ALA A 57 5.75 8.95 -2.92
C ALA A 57 5.11 8.11 -1.80
N TRP A 58 5.84 7.81 -0.74
CA TRP A 58 5.30 7.06 0.41
C TRP A 58 4.12 7.76 1.09
N ARG A 59 4.25 9.06 1.37
CA ARG A 59 3.19 9.86 2.00
C ARG A 59 1.99 10.05 1.08
N LEU A 60 2.22 10.30 -0.20
CA LEU A 60 1.16 10.38 -1.21
C LEU A 60 0.43 9.04 -1.33
N GLY A 61 1.14 7.92 -1.33
CA GLY A 61 0.52 6.58 -1.33
C GLY A 61 -0.40 6.38 -0.13
N CYS A 62 0.05 6.76 1.06
CA CYS A 62 -0.78 6.69 2.28
C CYS A 62 -2.02 7.59 2.20
N LEU A 63 -1.87 8.83 1.72
CA LEU A 63 -3.00 9.76 1.55
C LEU A 63 -4.02 9.23 0.54
N LEU A 64 -3.56 8.74 -0.61
CA LEU A 64 -4.44 8.17 -1.64
C LEU A 64 -5.20 6.95 -1.11
N LEU A 65 -4.58 6.14 -0.24
CA LEU A 65 -5.25 5.01 0.39
C LEU A 65 -6.32 5.45 1.40
N TRP A 66 -6.09 6.53 2.17
CA TRP A 66 -7.15 7.14 2.99
C TRP A 66 -8.32 7.66 2.15
N LEU A 67 -8.04 8.35 1.04
CA LEU A 67 -9.07 8.82 0.11
C LEU A 67 -9.85 7.65 -0.50
N HIS A 68 -9.17 6.55 -0.82
CA HIS A 68 -9.81 5.32 -1.28
C HIS A 68 -10.76 4.73 -0.22
N VAL A 69 -10.31 4.60 1.03
CA VAL A 69 -11.11 4.04 2.13
C VAL A 69 -12.32 4.93 2.41
N ALA A 70 -12.13 6.24 2.57
CA ALA A 70 -13.21 7.18 2.83
C ALA A 70 -14.19 7.26 1.65
N GLY A 71 -13.66 7.31 0.41
CA GLY A 71 -14.46 7.32 -0.80
C GLY A 71 -15.27 6.04 -0.97
N SER A 72 -14.67 4.88 -0.73
CA SER A 72 -15.38 3.59 -0.83
C SER A 72 -16.44 3.46 0.25
N TRP A 73 -16.13 3.86 1.49
CA TRP A 73 -17.10 3.86 2.58
C TRP A 73 -18.33 4.72 2.24
N TRP A 74 -18.13 5.93 1.71
CA TRP A 74 -19.23 6.82 1.37
C TRP A 74 -19.97 6.40 0.09
N LEU A 75 -19.26 6.16 -1.00
CA LEU A 75 -19.84 5.98 -2.33
C LEU A 75 -20.28 4.54 -2.63
N VAL A 76 -19.58 3.54 -2.09
CA VAL A 76 -19.88 2.12 -2.35
C VAL A 76 -20.78 1.55 -1.26
N HIS A 77 -20.53 1.92 0.00
CA HIS A 77 -21.19 1.33 1.16
C HIS A 77 -22.17 2.27 1.87
N GLY A 78 -22.50 3.41 1.26
CA GLY A 78 -23.50 4.35 1.76
C GLY A 78 -23.22 4.85 3.18
N GLY A 79 -21.96 4.92 3.60
CA GLY A 79 -21.57 5.28 4.95
C GLY A 79 -21.80 4.20 6.01
N SER A 80 -22.15 2.97 5.63
CA SER A 80 -22.45 1.88 6.57
C SER A 80 -21.26 0.95 6.81
N TRP A 81 -20.75 0.94 8.04
CA TRP A 81 -19.71 -0.01 8.46
C TRP A 81 -20.16 -1.47 8.33
N GLN A 82 -21.43 -1.75 8.62
CA GLN A 82 -22.00 -3.08 8.49
C GLN A 82 -21.98 -3.57 7.04
N GLN A 83 -22.26 -2.69 6.07
CA GLN A 83 -22.17 -3.04 4.64
C GLN A 83 -20.73 -3.31 4.20
N VAL A 84 -19.75 -2.53 4.68
CA VAL A 84 -18.33 -2.81 4.41
C VAL A 84 -17.93 -4.20 4.93
N TRP A 85 -18.35 -4.53 6.16
CA TRP A 85 -18.07 -5.82 6.79
C TRP A 85 -18.70 -6.98 6.02
N GLN A 86 -19.99 -6.88 5.71
CA GLN A 86 -20.72 -7.90 4.95
C GLN A 86 -20.13 -8.11 3.56
N HIS A 87 -19.85 -7.01 2.83
CA HIS A 87 -19.21 -7.09 1.53
C HIS A 87 -17.84 -7.77 1.61
N THR A 88 -17.03 -7.43 2.61
CA THR A 88 -15.73 -8.09 2.83
C THR A 88 -15.90 -9.58 3.13
N ALA A 89 -16.90 -9.95 3.93
CA ALA A 89 -17.19 -11.35 4.27
C ALA A 89 -17.63 -12.16 3.06
N GLU A 90 -18.48 -11.60 2.21
CA GLU A 90 -18.94 -12.22 0.96
C GLU A 90 -17.78 -12.45 -0.02
N VAL A 91 -16.93 -11.44 -0.23
CA VAL A 91 -15.76 -11.56 -1.11
C VAL A 91 -14.76 -12.57 -0.53
N THR A 92 -14.51 -12.52 0.77
CA THR A 92 -13.60 -13.48 1.45
C THR A 92 -14.14 -14.91 1.34
N THR A 93 -15.44 -15.12 1.55
CA THR A 93 -16.08 -16.44 1.39
C THR A 93 -15.92 -16.95 -0.04
N ARG A 94 -16.15 -16.08 -1.04
CA ARG A 94 -16.04 -16.47 -2.45
C ARG A 94 -14.63 -16.88 -2.85
N VAL A 95 -13.62 -16.23 -2.28
CA VAL A 95 -12.20 -16.49 -2.65
C VAL A 95 -11.59 -17.61 -1.81
N THR A 96 -11.95 -17.72 -0.53
CA THR A 96 -11.25 -18.58 0.44
C THR A 96 -12.13 -19.67 1.04
N GLY A 97 -13.45 -19.59 0.88
CA GLY A 97 -14.42 -20.44 1.58
C GLY A 97 -14.72 -20.01 3.02
N ILE A 98 -14.03 -19.01 3.56
CA ILE A 98 -14.17 -18.57 4.96
C ILE A 98 -15.07 -17.33 5.02
N ASN A 99 -16.17 -17.42 5.79
CA ASN A 99 -17.10 -16.32 6.00
C ASN A 99 -16.65 -15.39 7.12
N THR A 100 -15.73 -14.47 6.80
CA THR A 100 -15.25 -13.46 7.74
C THR A 100 -15.05 -12.10 7.09
N GLY A 101 -15.58 -11.06 7.72
CA GLY A 101 -15.33 -9.66 7.35
C GLY A 101 -14.03 -9.10 7.93
N SER A 102 -13.29 -9.87 8.74
CA SER A 102 -12.13 -9.39 9.52
C SER A 102 -11.02 -8.76 8.68
N GLY A 103 -10.95 -9.07 7.38
CA GLY A 103 -10.00 -8.45 6.46
C GLY A 103 -10.05 -6.92 6.47
N VAL A 104 -11.23 -6.32 6.69
CA VAL A 104 -11.37 -4.86 6.76
C VAL A 104 -10.63 -4.27 7.96
N LEU A 105 -10.66 -4.95 9.12
CA LEU A 105 -9.98 -4.48 10.33
C LEU A 105 -8.47 -4.54 10.16
N TRP A 106 -7.96 -5.62 9.60
CA TRP A 106 -6.53 -5.77 9.34
C TRP A 106 -6.03 -4.69 8.37
N ASN A 107 -6.79 -4.38 7.33
CA ASN A 107 -6.49 -3.28 6.41
C ASN A 107 -6.47 -1.91 7.11
N LEU A 108 -7.43 -1.64 8.00
CA LEU A 108 -7.44 -0.39 8.77
C LEU A 108 -6.25 -0.29 9.73
N VAL A 109 -5.88 -1.39 10.41
CA VAL A 109 -4.70 -1.42 11.28
C VAL A 109 -3.43 -1.13 10.48
N ALA A 110 -3.28 -1.69 9.27
CA ALA A 110 -2.18 -1.33 8.37
C ALA A 110 -2.19 0.15 8.01
N LEU A 111 -3.34 0.67 7.60
CA LEU A 111 -3.45 2.06 7.18
C LEU A 111 -3.06 3.01 8.32
N VAL A 112 -3.48 2.71 9.55
CA VAL A 112 -3.05 3.44 10.76
C VAL A 112 -1.54 3.30 10.98
N ALA A 113 -0.99 2.09 10.90
CA ALA A 113 0.45 1.86 11.06
C ALA A 113 1.28 2.61 10.01
N TRP A 114 0.85 2.61 8.74
CA TRP A 114 1.48 3.36 7.66
C TRP A 114 1.35 4.87 7.88
N THR A 115 0.22 5.34 8.40
CA THR A 115 0.03 6.75 8.77
C THR A 115 1.05 7.16 9.84
N VAL A 116 1.22 6.35 10.89
CA VAL A 116 2.24 6.58 11.92
C VAL A 116 3.65 6.59 11.33
N ASP A 117 3.99 5.66 10.43
CA ASP A 117 5.29 5.66 9.73
C ASP A 117 5.49 6.92 8.86
N CYS A 118 4.43 7.43 8.21
CA CYS A 118 4.50 8.67 7.43
C CYS A 118 4.78 9.92 8.28
N LEU A 119 4.33 9.91 9.54
CA LEU A 119 4.58 10.97 10.52
C LEU A 119 5.96 10.86 11.14
N CYS A 120 6.58 9.67 11.12
CA CYS A 120 7.94 9.49 11.58
C CYS A 120 8.93 10.21 10.65
N PRO A 121 10.04 10.73 11.18
CA PRO A 121 11.12 11.26 10.36
C PRO A 121 11.61 10.17 9.40
N TRP A 122 11.55 10.44 8.10
CA TRP A 122 12.30 9.64 7.16
C TRP A 122 13.77 9.83 7.50
N PRO A 123 14.58 8.76 7.59
CA PRO A 123 15.99 8.91 7.87
C PRO A 123 16.58 9.74 6.73
N ALA A 124 16.87 11.00 7.02
CA ALA A 124 17.71 11.81 6.16
C ALA A 124 19.05 11.09 6.05
N ARG A 125 19.81 11.36 4.97
CA ARG A 125 21.23 10.98 4.94
C ARG A 125 21.87 11.39 6.28
N PRO A 126 22.82 10.60 6.81
CA PRO A 126 23.37 10.79 8.15
C PRO A 126 24.14 12.10 8.22
N SER A 127 23.41 13.19 8.39
CA SER A 127 23.92 14.52 8.61
C SER A 127 22.84 15.25 9.40
N ILE A 128 23.14 15.42 10.69
CA ILE A 128 22.53 16.37 11.62
C ILE A 128 21.33 15.80 12.42
N GLN A 129 21.69 15.23 13.58
CA GLN A 129 20.97 15.36 14.87
C GLN A 129 19.46 15.05 14.90
N ALA A 130 19.01 13.94 14.32
CA ALA A 130 17.67 13.43 14.60
C ALA A 130 17.68 12.51 15.84
N THR A 131 16.68 12.68 16.71
CA THR A 131 16.24 11.77 17.77
C THR A 131 16.40 10.32 17.35
N GLU A 132 16.86 9.45 18.26
CA GLU A 132 17.17 8.06 17.92
C GLU A 132 16.04 7.42 17.10
N PRO A 133 16.31 7.02 15.85
CA PRO A 133 15.27 6.44 15.01
C PRO A 133 14.73 5.17 15.68
N PRO A 134 13.44 4.85 15.52
CA PRO A 134 12.89 3.60 16.03
C PRO A 134 13.74 2.42 15.54
N PRO A 135 13.93 1.37 16.37
CA PRO A 135 14.81 0.25 16.07
C PRO A 135 14.58 -0.27 14.65
N ALA A 136 15.67 -0.49 13.89
CA ALA A 136 15.58 -0.89 12.49
C ALA A 136 14.69 -2.14 12.26
N ALA A 137 14.60 -3.02 13.27
CA ALA A 137 13.71 -4.17 13.27
C ALA A 137 12.22 -3.80 13.25
N TRP A 138 11.80 -2.79 14.02
CA TRP A 138 10.41 -2.34 14.09
C TRP A 138 9.94 -1.79 12.74
N ARG A 139 10.78 -0.99 12.10
CA ARG A 139 10.49 -0.42 10.78
C ARG A 139 10.36 -1.48 9.70
N ARG A 140 11.29 -2.45 9.67
CA ARG A 140 11.22 -3.59 8.75
C ARG A 140 9.99 -4.44 9.00
N ALA A 141 9.62 -4.67 10.25
CA ALA A 141 8.40 -5.41 10.60
C ALA A 141 7.16 -4.69 10.07
N GLY A 142 7.06 -3.37 10.24
CA GLY A 142 5.99 -2.55 9.69
C GLY A 142 5.93 -2.62 8.15
N GLU A 143 7.07 -2.54 7.47
CA GLU A 143 7.15 -2.62 6.00
C GLU A 143 6.72 -4.01 5.47
N VAL A 144 7.18 -5.08 6.11
CA VAL A 144 6.78 -6.46 5.76
C VAL A 144 5.29 -6.67 6.03
N TYR A 145 4.79 -6.17 7.15
CA TYR A 145 3.37 -6.25 7.49
C TYR A 145 2.49 -5.50 6.46
N LEU A 146 2.91 -4.31 6.05
CA LEU A 146 2.22 -3.54 5.00
C LEU A 146 2.27 -4.27 3.65
N ALA A 147 3.41 -4.84 3.27
CA ALA A 147 3.54 -5.62 2.04
C ALA A 147 2.64 -6.87 2.08
N PHE A 148 2.59 -7.57 3.20
CA PHE A 148 1.71 -8.71 3.40
C PHE A 148 0.23 -8.32 3.30
N LEU A 149 -0.15 -7.14 3.79
CA LEU A 149 -1.53 -6.67 3.66
C LEU A 149 -1.90 -6.24 2.26
N TRP A 150 -0.98 -5.63 1.51
CA TRP A 150 -1.16 -5.43 0.07
C TRP A 150 -1.35 -6.75 -0.66
N PHE A 151 -0.61 -7.79 -0.30
CA PHE A 151 -0.80 -9.13 -0.83
C PHE A 151 -2.17 -9.72 -0.46
N GLN A 152 -2.58 -9.66 0.81
CA GLN A 152 -3.90 -10.12 1.26
C GLN A 152 -5.03 -9.38 0.52
N ALA A 153 -4.92 -8.05 0.40
CA ALA A 153 -5.87 -7.23 -0.35
C ALA A 153 -5.90 -7.62 -1.83
N ALA A 154 -4.74 -7.89 -2.44
CA ALA A 154 -4.67 -8.34 -3.82
C ALA A 154 -5.29 -9.73 -4.02
N VAL A 155 -5.02 -10.68 -3.12
CA VAL A 155 -5.58 -12.03 -3.17
C VAL A 155 -7.11 -11.99 -3.05
N VAL A 156 -7.65 -11.22 -2.11
CA VAL A 156 -9.09 -11.18 -1.85
C VAL A 156 -9.83 -10.32 -2.87
N PHE A 157 -9.33 -9.12 -3.19
CA PHE A 157 -10.10 -8.13 -3.95
C PHE A 157 -9.64 -7.92 -5.40
N ALA A 158 -8.43 -8.36 -5.78
CA ALA A 158 -7.94 -8.12 -7.13
C ALA A 158 -8.39 -9.20 -8.12
N THR A 159 -8.37 -8.85 -9.40
CA THR A 159 -8.61 -9.78 -10.51
C THR A 159 -7.55 -10.89 -10.50
N PRO A 160 -7.84 -12.07 -11.09
CA PRO A 160 -6.87 -13.17 -11.15
C PRO A 160 -5.49 -12.76 -11.67
N GLN A 161 -5.44 -11.89 -12.68
CA GLN A 161 -4.19 -11.38 -13.26
C GLN A 161 -3.42 -10.49 -12.26
N ALA A 162 -4.13 -9.63 -11.54
CA ALA A 162 -3.52 -8.75 -10.55
C ALA A 162 -2.98 -9.52 -9.33
N ARG A 163 -3.59 -10.66 -8.97
CA ARG A 163 -3.07 -11.58 -7.94
C ARG A 163 -1.70 -12.10 -8.30
N TRP A 164 -1.53 -12.59 -9.53
CA TRP A 164 -0.24 -13.10 -10.02
C TRP A 164 0.83 -12.00 -10.06
N PHE A 165 0.46 -10.80 -10.52
CA PHE A 165 1.38 -9.67 -10.57
C PHE A 165 1.86 -9.24 -9.17
N MET A 166 0.95 -9.16 -8.19
CA MET A 166 1.33 -8.85 -6.80
C MET A 166 2.12 -9.98 -6.14
N GLY A 167 1.78 -11.24 -6.42
CA GLY A 167 2.57 -12.38 -5.98
C GLY A 167 4.01 -12.32 -6.49
N LEU A 168 4.19 -12.05 -7.79
CA LEU A 168 5.50 -11.87 -8.40
C LEU A 168 6.26 -10.68 -7.78
N LEU A 169 5.60 -9.54 -7.57
CA LEU A 169 6.21 -8.37 -6.93
C LEU A 169 6.70 -8.70 -5.52
N CYS A 170 5.90 -9.40 -4.72
CA CYS A 170 6.28 -9.83 -3.37
C CYS A 170 7.49 -10.77 -3.41
N LEU A 171 7.54 -11.71 -4.36
CA LEU A 171 8.67 -12.62 -4.56
C LEU A 171 9.95 -11.86 -4.93
N LEU A 172 9.87 -10.91 -5.86
CA LEU A 172 11.00 -10.09 -6.28
C LEU A 172 11.53 -9.21 -5.13
N LEU A 173 10.63 -8.62 -4.34
CA LEU A 173 10.99 -7.86 -3.14
C LEU A 173 11.66 -8.76 -2.10
N GLY A 174 11.08 -9.92 -1.81
CA GLY A 174 11.65 -10.90 -0.88
C GLY A 174 13.04 -11.38 -1.29
N TRP A 175 13.23 -11.68 -2.58
CA TRP A 175 14.53 -12.05 -3.16
C TRP A 175 15.55 -10.92 -3.04
N GLY A 176 15.15 -9.68 -3.34
CA GLY A 176 16.00 -8.50 -3.19
C GLY A 176 16.50 -8.32 -1.76
N ILE A 177 15.62 -8.49 -0.77
CA ILE A 177 15.99 -8.44 0.65
C ILE A 177 16.95 -9.58 1.01
N ALA A 178 16.63 -10.82 0.64
CA ALA A 178 17.44 -12.00 0.99
C ALA A 178 18.85 -11.91 0.41
N SER A 179 18.97 -11.54 -0.87
CA SER A 179 20.25 -11.37 -1.56
C SER A 179 21.08 -10.20 -1.01
N SER A 180 20.45 -9.18 -0.42
CA SER A 180 21.17 -8.09 0.26
C SER A 180 21.80 -8.54 1.58
N ARG A 181 21.16 -9.46 2.31
CA ARG A 181 21.65 -9.98 3.59
C ARG A 181 22.86 -10.90 3.42
N GLN A 182 22.82 -11.80 2.43
CA GLN A 182 23.94 -12.71 2.17
C GLN A 182 25.23 -11.96 1.83
N ARG A 183 25.15 -10.85 1.08
CA ARG A 183 26.32 -10.04 0.73
C ARG A 183 26.98 -9.32 1.91
N ASN A 184 26.21 -8.97 2.95
CA ASN A 184 26.75 -8.34 4.15
C ASN A 184 27.26 -9.35 5.19
N ALA A 185 27.04 -10.66 4.98
CA ALA A 185 27.53 -11.71 5.87
C ALA A 185 28.88 -12.30 5.42
N VAL A 186 29.34 -11.94 4.21
CA VAL A 186 30.55 -12.49 3.56
C VAL A 186 31.66 -11.43 3.45
N GLY A 187 31.40 -10.18 3.83
CA GLY A 187 32.39 -9.08 3.85
C GLY A 187 32.47 -8.46 5.23
#